data_AF-A0A9E4UT40-F1
#
_entry.id   AF-A0A9E4UT40-F1
#
_cell.length_a   1.000
_cell.length_b   1.000
_cell.length_c   1.000
_cell.angle_alpha   90.00
_cell.angle_beta   90.00
_cell.angle_gamma   90.00
#
_symmetry.space_group_name_H-M   'P 1'
#
loop_
_entity.id
_entity.type
_entity.pdbx_description
1 polymer ?
#
loop_
_entity_poly.entity_id
_entity_poly.type
_entity_poly.pdbx_seq_one_letter_code
_entity_poly.pdbx_strand_id
1 'polypeptide(L)'
;MNQTLHDLGRLGESPDGMDRVAYSPEDIAGREFTLKLMQEAGLETRIDTAGNIIGRRAGSDGSLPAIAMGSHTDTVPKGGKYDGALGVMAAIEVVHTLEEQGHRTRHPVEVIDFTNEEGTRFHRWLVGSRSMAGLLEQEDLDAVDDDGQSLGPCLADIGGDISRIGEAVRGPGELAAYFELHIEQGPNLYRSGTPIGVVTGITGRAVFEVEIEGKANHAGTTPMSMRRDALVSASKLVLAIQKMAAEQEICRVSTVGSIKAIPNAVNVIPGSASIGLEFRDTDMEALAAAEQELRRITNQAAVNDEVDIEVQRHRFTTAVPITPEMQALVSEAAENCGMAWEPLPSGAGHDAQAIASIAPVAMIFVPSVDGISHSSEEYSTPEDCANGAQVLLELLLLADDRF
;
A
#
# COMPACT_ATOMS: atom_id res chain seq x y z
N MET A 1 20.40 -0.31 11.37
CA MET A 1 19.15 -0.72 10.67
C MET A 1 18.75 -2.21 10.76
N ASN A 2 19.52 -3.20 10.29
CA ASN A 2 19.02 -4.61 10.29
C ASN A 2 18.61 -5.15 11.68
N GLN A 3 19.34 -4.75 12.72
CA GLN A 3 18.98 -5.08 14.10
C GLN A 3 17.68 -4.37 14.55
N THR A 4 17.46 -3.11 14.16
CA THR A 4 16.23 -2.38 14.52
C THR A 4 15.01 -2.97 13.83
N LEU A 5 15.13 -3.40 12.57
CA LEU A 5 14.08 -4.17 11.87
C LEU A 5 13.77 -5.49 12.59
N HIS A 6 14.80 -6.22 13.03
CA HIS A 6 14.60 -7.45 13.79
C HIS A 6 13.91 -7.19 15.14
N ASP A 7 14.31 -6.14 15.86
CA ASP A 7 13.76 -5.84 17.18
C ASP A 7 12.32 -5.30 17.11
N LEU A 8 12.01 -4.46 16.12
CA LEU A 8 10.63 -4.08 15.81
C LEU A 8 9.81 -5.32 15.39
N GLY A 9 10.38 -6.21 14.58
CA GLY A 9 9.72 -7.43 14.13
C GLY A 9 9.27 -8.37 15.28
N ARG A 10 9.98 -8.35 16.41
CA ARG A 10 9.58 -9.09 17.62
C ARG A 10 8.30 -8.55 18.26
N LEU A 11 7.98 -7.27 18.04
CA LEU A 11 6.78 -6.60 18.54
C LEU A 11 5.62 -6.87 17.57
N GLY A 12 5.13 -8.10 17.57
CA GLY A 12 4.16 -8.60 16.61
C GLY A 12 4.44 -10.02 16.16
N GLU A 13 5.56 -10.63 16.56
CA GLU A 13 5.89 -12.00 16.18
C GLU A 13 4.86 -13.00 16.70
N SER A 14 4.27 -13.78 15.80
CA SER A 14 3.37 -14.90 16.10
C SER A 14 3.86 -16.17 15.38
N PRO A 15 3.40 -17.38 15.79
CA PRO A 15 3.78 -18.62 15.13
C PRO A 15 3.41 -18.69 13.64
N ASP A 16 2.46 -17.86 13.20
CA ASP A 16 1.90 -17.87 11.86
C ASP A 16 2.41 -16.71 10.98
N GLY A 17 3.28 -15.84 11.52
CA GLY A 17 3.75 -14.61 10.86
C GLY A 17 3.78 -13.43 11.82
N MET A 18 4.00 -12.22 11.30
CA MET A 18 3.96 -11.01 12.12
C MET A 18 2.55 -10.39 12.11
N ASP A 19 2.04 -10.07 13.29
CA ASP A 19 0.73 -9.47 13.55
C ASP A 19 0.93 -8.16 14.32
N ARG A 20 1.26 -7.08 13.62
CA ARG A 20 1.28 -5.71 14.18
C ARG A 20 0.20 -4.86 13.51
N VAL A 21 -1.04 -5.33 13.59
CA VAL A 21 -2.20 -4.66 12.99
C VAL A 21 -2.44 -3.33 13.70
N ALA A 22 -2.73 -2.27 12.93
CA ALA A 22 -2.95 -0.94 13.49
C ALA A 22 -3.90 -0.92 14.70
N TYR A 23 -3.53 -0.14 15.70
CA TYR A 23 -4.21 0.03 16.99
C TYR A 23 -4.26 -1.22 17.87
N SER A 24 -3.57 -2.31 17.51
CA SER A 24 -3.40 -3.46 18.42
C SER A 24 -2.40 -3.12 19.54
N PRO A 25 -2.35 -3.91 20.63
CA PRO A 25 -1.31 -3.77 21.64
C PRO A 25 0.12 -3.87 21.06
N GLU A 26 0.31 -4.71 20.05
CA GLU A 26 1.58 -4.89 19.35
C GLU A 26 1.94 -3.64 18.52
N ASP A 27 0.96 -3.01 17.87
CA ASP A 27 1.16 -1.72 17.18
C ASP A 27 1.54 -0.63 18.18
N ILE A 28 0.80 -0.48 19.28
CA ILE A 28 1.14 0.48 20.34
C ILE A 28 2.58 0.28 20.83
N ALA A 29 3.00 -0.96 21.06
CA ALA A 29 4.38 -1.27 21.46
C ALA A 29 5.41 -0.94 20.35
N GLY A 30 5.09 -1.24 19.09
CA GLY A 30 5.92 -0.91 17.93
C GLY A 30 6.10 0.61 17.77
N ARG A 31 5.03 1.37 17.94
CA ARG A 31 5.01 2.84 17.93
C ARG A 31 5.86 3.44 19.03
N GLU A 32 5.73 2.94 20.26
CA GLU A 32 6.58 3.34 21.39
C GLU A 32 8.06 3.07 21.11
N PHE A 33 8.37 1.94 20.49
CA PHE A 33 9.72 1.58 20.06
C PHE A 33 10.25 2.54 18.98
N THR A 34 9.46 2.81 17.93
CA THR A 34 9.80 3.75 16.85
C THR A 34 10.04 5.16 17.39
N LEU A 35 9.15 5.66 18.26
CA LEU A 35 9.28 6.96 18.90
C LEU A 35 10.59 7.08 19.67
N LYS A 36 10.94 6.03 20.43
CA LYS A 36 12.19 5.97 21.18
C LYS A 36 13.42 6.00 20.25
N LEU A 37 13.40 5.23 19.16
CA LEU A 37 14.50 5.23 18.18
C LEU A 37 14.69 6.60 17.53
N MET A 38 13.59 7.29 17.18
CA MET A 38 13.66 8.66 16.65
C MET A 38 14.31 9.61 17.66
N GLN A 39 13.93 9.54 18.94
CA GLN A 39 14.52 10.35 20.01
C GLN A 39 16.00 10.03 20.23
N GLU A 40 16.37 8.76 20.20
CA GLU A 40 17.78 8.31 20.31
C GLU A 40 18.62 8.78 19.11
N ALA A 41 18.02 8.92 17.92
CA ALA A 41 18.63 9.54 16.75
C ALA A 41 18.68 11.09 16.82
N GLY A 42 18.25 11.70 17.93
CA GLY A 42 18.31 13.15 18.15
C GLY A 42 17.16 13.94 17.53
N LEU A 43 16.07 13.27 17.10
CA LEU A 43 14.90 13.93 16.51
C LEU A 43 13.99 14.53 17.58
N GLU A 44 13.46 15.73 17.30
CA GLU A 44 12.33 16.27 18.04
C GLU A 44 11.05 15.56 17.59
N THR A 45 10.44 14.78 18.48
CA THR A 45 9.30 13.92 18.14
C THR A 45 7.97 14.52 18.58
N ARG A 46 6.93 14.31 17.77
CA ARG A 46 5.53 14.58 18.11
C ARG A 46 4.62 13.55 17.47
N ILE A 47 3.40 13.46 17.98
CA ILE A 47 2.29 12.71 17.38
C ILE A 47 1.26 13.74 16.91
N ASP A 48 0.83 13.67 15.65
CA ASP A 48 -0.23 14.55 15.13
C ASP A 48 -1.64 14.05 15.50
N THR A 49 -2.68 14.79 15.14
CA THR A 49 -4.06 14.40 15.49
C THR A 49 -4.57 13.19 14.70
N ALA A 50 -3.86 12.76 13.65
CA ALA A 50 -4.11 11.51 12.94
C ALA A 50 -3.29 10.34 13.49
N GLY A 51 -2.54 10.57 14.57
CA GLY A 51 -1.69 9.58 15.21
C GLY A 51 -0.30 9.46 14.57
N ASN A 52 0.00 10.09 13.43
CA ASN A 52 1.30 9.92 12.78
C ASN A 52 2.44 10.33 13.71
N ILE A 53 3.50 9.50 13.77
CA ILE A 53 4.70 9.84 14.53
C ILE A 53 5.62 10.62 13.60
N ILE A 54 6.03 11.81 14.02
CA ILE A 54 6.88 12.68 13.23
C ILE A 54 8.09 13.08 14.06
N GLY A 55 9.27 12.63 13.62
CA GLY A 55 10.56 13.06 14.15
C GLY A 55 11.16 14.14 13.25
N ARG A 56 11.47 15.31 13.80
CA ARG A 56 12.04 16.43 13.05
C ARG A 56 13.48 16.72 13.46
N ARG A 57 14.33 16.88 12.45
CA ARG A 57 15.70 17.40 12.54
C ARG A 57 15.75 18.81 11.96
N ALA A 58 16.32 19.75 12.69
CA ALA A 58 16.48 21.12 12.22
C ALA A 58 17.56 21.22 11.10
N GLY A 59 17.21 21.90 10.01
CA GLY A 59 18.15 22.29 8.97
C GLY A 59 19.04 23.47 9.38
N SER A 60 19.93 23.87 8.49
CA SER A 60 20.70 25.12 8.64
C SER A 60 19.90 26.36 8.21
N ASP A 61 18.90 26.20 7.34
CA ASP A 61 17.93 27.23 6.99
C ASP A 61 16.52 26.83 7.43
N GLY A 62 16.03 27.46 8.50
CA GLY A 62 14.71 27.17 9.06
C GLY A 62 13.55 27.74 8.24
N SER A 63 13.82 28.50 7.17
CA SER A 63 12.79 29.02 6.27
C SER A 63 12.43 28.06 5.14
N LEU A 64 13.27 27.04 4.90
CA LEU A 64 13.02 26.02 3.88
C LEU A 64 12.00 24.98 4.37
N PRO A 65 11.13 24.48 3.47
CA PRO A 65 10.23 23.38 3.81
C PRO A 65 11.00 22.09 4.09
N ALA A 66 10.40 21.16 4.83
CA ALA A 66 11.09 19.93 5.21
C ALA A 66 11.18 18.95 4.04
N ILE A 67 12.28 18.21 3.93
CA ILE A 67 12.34 16.97 3.15
C ILE A 67 11.93 15.83 4.08
N ALA A 68 10.83 15.17 3.77
CA ALA A 68 10.30 14.08 4.57
C ALA A 68 10.75 12.72 4.01
N MET A 69 10.99 11.76 4.89
CA MET A 69 11.21 10.36 4.55
C MET A 69 10.37 9.49 5.49
N GLY A 70 9.83 8.39 5.02
CA GLY A 70 8.98 7.57 5.86
C GLY A 70 8.34 6.41 5.15
N SER A 71 7.40 5.79 5.87
CA SER A 71 6.45 4.77 5.42
C SER A 71 5.54 4.47 6.63
N HIS A 72 5.17 3.21 6.86
CA HIS A 72 4.37 2.75 7.99
C HIS A 72 5.09 1.67 8.81
N THR A 73 4.59 1.40 10.02
CA THR A 73 5.03 0.25 10.82
C THR A 73 3.93 -0.74 11.14
N ASP A 74 2.65 -0.42 10.88
CA ASP A 74 1.57 -1.41 10.98
C ASP A 74 1.64 -2.43 9.84
N THR A 75 1.07 -3.62 10.06
CA THR A 75 1.09 -4.71 9.07
C THR A 75 -0.28 -5.33 8.84
N VAL A 76 -0.43 -6.04 7.73
CA VAL A 76 -1.46 -7.09 7.63
C VAL A 76 -1.26 -8.20 8.69
N PRO A 77 -2.32 -8.96 9.01
CA PRO A 77 -2.21 -10.20 9.76
C PRO A 77 -1.31 -11.20 9.03
N LYS A 78 -0.44 -11.87 9.77
CA LYS A 78 0.53 -12.86 9.28
C LYS A 78 1.47 -12.29 8.22
N GLY A 79 1.75 -10.99 8.32
CA GLY A 79 2.65 -10.26 7.44
C GLY A 79 4.12 -10.56 7.70
N GLY A 80 4.96 -9.87 6.94
CA GLY A 80 6.41 -9.88 7.10
C GLY A 80 6.91 -8.73 7.95
N LYS A 81 8.23 -8.72 8.21
CA LYS A 81 8.87 -7.69 9.04
C LYS A 81 9.42 -6.49 8.24
N TYR A 82 9.29 -6.49 6.91
CA TYR A 82 9.93 -5.49 6.04
C TYR A 82 8.94 -4.53 5.41
N ASP A 83 7.73 -5.00 5.07
CA ASP A 83 6.62 -4.19 4.58
C ASP A 83 6.37 -2.97 5.48
N GLY A 84 6.43 -1.78 4.90
CA GLY A 84 6.48 -0.48 5.58
C GLY A 84 7.71 -0.22 6.45
N ALA A 85 7.98 -1.11 7.40
CA ALA A 85 8.98 -0.94 8.46
C ALA A 85 10.38 -0.67 7.91
N LEU A 86 10.73 -1.21 6.74
CA LEU A 86 11.98 -0.90 6.04
C LEU A 86 12.15 0.60 5.82
N GLY A 87 11.11 1.29 5.32
CA GLY A 87 11.15 2.72 5.02
C GLY A 87 11.35 3.58 6.26
N VAL A 88 10.58 3.30 7.32
CA VAL A 88 10.70 4.04 8.59
C VAL A 88 12.06 3.79 9.25
N MET A 89 12.49 2.54 9.35
CA MET A 89 13.77 2.21 9.98
C MET A 89 14.96 2.74 9.18
N ALA A 90 14.89 2.74 7.84
CA ALA A 90 15.92 3.34 7.00
C ALA A 90 15.96 4.86 7.15
N ALA A 91 14.82 5.54 7.20
CA ALA A 91 14.78 6.98 7.41
C ALA A 91 15.37 7.40 8.77
N ILE A 92 15.13 6.61 9.84
CA ILE A 92 15.80 6.80 11.13
C ILE A 92 17.32 6.58 11.00
N GLU A 93 17.75 5.52 10.30
CA GLU A 93 19.19 5.23 10.06
C GLU A 93 19.88 6.36 9.28
N VAL A 94 19.21 6.94 8.27
CA VAL A 94 19.71 8.08 7.50
C VAL A 94 19.99 9.26 8.43
N VAL A 95 19.03 9.62 9.29
CA VAL A 95 19.21 10.70 10.28
C VAL A 95 20.34 10.38 11.25
N HIS A 96 20.38 9.15 11.77
CA HIS A 96 21.42 8.71 12.69
C HIS A 96 22.82 8.84 12.05
N THR A 97 22.95 8.43 10.79
CA THR A 97 24.18 8.55 10.01
C THR A 97 24.60 10.01 9.84
N LEU A 98 23.66 10.91 9.54
CA LEU A 98 23.95 12.34 9.43
C LEU A 98 24.47 12.92 10.75
N GLU A 99 23.92 12.50 11.89
CA GLU A 99 24.39 12.92 13.22
C GLU A 99 25.79 12.37 13.53
N GLU A 100 26.05 11.09 13.28
CA GLU A 100 27.38 10.49 13.49
C GLU A 100 28.47 11.13 12.63
N GLN A 101 28.14 11.53 11.40
CA GLN A 101 29.05 12.22 10.49
C GLN A 101 29.14 13.74 10.76
N GLY A 102 28.31 14.27 11.66
CA GLY A 102 28.20 15.72 11.91
C GLY A 102 27.77 16.52 10.67
N HIS A 103 27.04 15.89 9.74
CA HIS A 103 26.59 16.52 8.51
C HIS A 103 25.27 17.26 8.72
N ARG A 104 25.25 18.56 8.40
CA ARG A 104 24.04 19.40 8.55
C ARG A 104 23.46 19.77 7.19
N THR A 105 22.21 19.41 6.97
CA THR A 105 21.43 19.74 5.76
C THR A 105 21.01 21.21 5.75
N ARG A 106 20.67 21.74 4.58
CA ARG A 106 20.01 23.03 4.41
C ARG A 106 18.58 22.96 4.92
N HIS A 107 17.80 22.04 4.38
CA HIS A 107 16.41 21.80 4.72
C HIS A 107 16.30 21.09 6.08
N PRO A 108 15.22 21.35 6.84
CA PRO A 108 14.78 20.44 7.88
C PRO A 108 14.51 19.05 7.29
N VAL A 109 14.79 18.01 8.06
CA VAL A 109 14.49 16.62 7.69
C VAL A 109 13.43 16.08 8.62
N GLU A 110 12.38 15.45 8.08
CA GLU A 110 11.37 14.77 8.88
C GLU A 110 11.37 13.28 8.60
N VAL A 111 11.30 12.47 9.65
CA VAL A 111 10.98 11.05 9.58
C VAL A 111 9.52 10.87 9.98
N ILE A 112 8.73 10.21 9.15
CA ILE A 112 7.29 9.99 9.39
C ILE A 112 7.01 8.49 9.42
N ASP A 113 6.32 8.06 10.47
CA ASP A 113 5.67 6.76 10.58
C ASP A 113 4.16 6.98 10.50
N PHE A 114 3.57 6.64 9.35
CA PHE A 114 2.16 6.84 9.08
C PHE A 114 1.29 5.80 9.78
N THR A 115 0.12 6.25 10.21
CA THR A 115 -0.82 5.39 10.94
C THR A 115 -1.72 4.62 9.99
N ASN A 116 -1.80 3.30 10.15
CA ASN A 116 -2.80 2.43 9.51
C ASN A 116 -2.77 2.57 7.98
N GLU A 117 -1.61 2.30 7.40
CA GLU A 117 -1.41 2.21 5.94
C GLU A 117 -2.24 1.06 5.39
N GLU A 118 -2.08 -0.13 5.98
CA GLU A 118 -2.60 -1.40 5.45
C GLU A 118 -4.13 -1.43 5.48
N GLY A 119 -4.71 -0.76 6.47
CA GLY A 119 -6.15 -0.61 6.60
C GLY A 119 -6.90 -1.89 6.94
N THR A 120 -6.21 -2.92 7.43
CA THR A 120 -6.79 -4.24 7.72
C THR A 120 -7.94 -4.15 8.71
N ARG A 121 -7.76 -3.45 9.83
CA ARG A 121 -8.72 -3.48 10.94
C ARG A 121 -10.05 -2.79 10.62
N PHE A 122 -10.00 -1.66 9.93
CA PHE A 122 -11.16 -0.80 9.67
C PHE A 122 -11.62 -0.84 8.21
N HIS A 123 -10.97 -1.64 7.35
CA HIS A 123 -11.14 -1.61 5.89
C HIS A 123 -10.96 -0.20 5.31
N ARG A 124 -10.08 0.57 5.94
CA ARG A 124 -9.70 1.95 5.62
C ARG A 124 -8.18 2.05 5.67
N TRP A 125 -7.58 2.03 4.50
CA TRP A 125 -6.15 2.15 4.25
C TRP A 125 -5.69 3.61 4.18
N LEU A 126 -4.38 3.82 4.37
CA LEU A 126 -3.68 5.10 4.35
C LEU A 126 -4.27 6.15 5.30
N VAL A 127 -4.77 5.77 6.48
CA VAL A 127 -5.51 6.73 7.34
C VAL A 127 -4.62 7.91 7.72
N GLY A 128 -3.39 7.64 8.14
CA GLY A 128 -2.42 8.64 8.55
C GLY A 128 -2.02 9.60 7.44
N SER A 129 -1.58 9.07 6.29
CA SER A 129 -1.13 9.86 5.15
C SER A 129 -2.27 10.57 4.43
N ARG A 130 -3.45 9.94 4.29
CA ARG A 130 -4.66 10.62 3.79
C ARG A 130 -5.13 11.72 4.72
N SER A 131 -5.00 11.55 6.04
CA SER A 131 -5.29 12.64 6.97
C SER A 131 -4.34 13.81 6.77
N MET A 132 -3.03 13.54 6.65
CA MET A 132 -2.02 14.57 6.42
C MET A 132 -2.26 15.32 5.10
N ALA A 133 -2.72 14.61 4.07
CA ALA A 133 -3.07 15.17 2.77
C ALA A 133 -4.48 15.80 2.69
N GLY A 134 -5.30 15.70 3.75
CA GLY A 134 -6.67 16.21 3.75
C GLY A 134 -7.64 15.42 2.85
N LEU A 135 -7.39 14.13 2.67
CA LEU A 135 -8.11 13.20 1.78
C LEU A 135 -9.06 12.23 2.51
N LEU A 136 -9.20 12.34 3.83
CA LEU A 136 -10.19 11.54 4.57
C LEU A 136 -11.61 12.05 4.32
N GLU A 137 -12.52 11.12 4.07
CA GLU A 137 -13.95 11.38 3.91
C GLU A 137 -14.71 11.00 5.19
N GLN A 138 -15.96 11.45 5.29
CA GLN A 138 -16.81 11.16 6.46
C GLN A 138 -16.96 9.64 6.70
N GLU A 139 -17.01 8.85 5.63
CA GLU A 139 -17.07 7.37 5.72
C GLU A 139 -15.78 6.71 6.22
N ASP A 140 -14.64 7.41 6.18
CA ASP A 140 -13.40 6.95 6.81
C ASP A 140 -13.45 7.23 8.32
N LEU A 141 -13.97 8.41 8.71
CA LEU A 141 -14.07 8.83 10.10
C LEU A 141 -15.13 8.02 10.89
N ASP A 142 -16.20 7.63 10.22
CA ASP A 142 -17.29 6.83 10.80
C ASP A 142 -17.01 5.32 10.76
N ALA A 143 -15.80 4.91 10.36
CA ALA A 143 -15.45 3.50 10.23
C ALA A 143 -15.53 2.74 11.57
N VAL A 144 -16.05 1.52 11.48
CA VAL A 144 -16.10 0.54 12.56
C VAL A 144 -15.37 -0.72 12.11
N ASP A 145 -14.66 -1.36 13.02
CA ASP A 145 -14.03 -2.66 12.76
C ASP A 145 -15.06 -3.80 12.78
N ASP A 146 -14.59 -5.02 12.48
CA ASP A 146 -15.44 -6.22 12.41
C ASP A 146 -16.08 -6.58 13.77
N ASP A 147 -15.54 -6.07 14.88
CA ASP A 147 -16.08 -6.22 16.25
C ASP A 147 -17.03 -5.07 16.65
N GLY A 148 -17.21 -4.08 15.78
CA GLY A 148 -18.08 -2.92 15.97
C GLY A 148 -17.46 -1.79 16.80
N GLN A 149 -16.14 -1.81 17.03
CA GLN A 149 -15.42 -0.71 17.67
C GLN A 149 -15.19 0.42 16.65
N SER A 150 -15.45 1.66 17.05
CA SER A 150 -15.22 2.85 16.20
C SER A 150 -13.74 3.24 16.15
N LEU A 151 -13.31 3.85 15.04
CA LEU A 151 -11.94 4.33 14.83
C LEU A 151 -11.49 5.35 15.89
N GLY A 152 -12.38 6.27 16.30
CA GLY A 152 -12.05 7.38 17.19
C GLY A 152 -11.37 6.98 18.52
N PRO A 153 -11.94 6.07 19.32
CA PRO A 153 -11.28 5.56 20.54
C PRO A 153 -9.92 4.92 20.27
N CYS A 154 -9.79 4.09 19.23
CA CYS A 154 -8.53 3.44 18.88
C CYS A 154 -7.45 4.46 18.50
N LEU A 155 -7.83 5.52 17.77
CA LEU A 155 -6.96 6.62 17.44
C LEU A 155 -6.50 7.40 18.68
N ALA A 156 -7.40 7.57 19.67
CA ALA A 156 -7.07 8.23 20.93
C ALA A 156 -6.04 7.43 21.76
N ASP A 157 -6.10 6.09 21.71
CA ASP A 157 -5.16 5.23 22.43
C ASP A 157 -3.71 5.38 21.94
N ILE A 158 -3.50 5.80 20.68
CA ILE A 158 -2.17 6.07 20.11
C ILE A 158 -1.79 7.56 20.14
N GLY A 159 -2.58 8.41 20.82
CA GLY A 159 -2.30 9.85 20.98
C GLY A 159 -2.90 10.75 19.89
N GLY A 160 -3.68 10.21 18.96
CA GLY A 160 -4.43 10.99 17.98
C GLY A 160 -5.75 11.54 18.56
N ASP A 161 -6.47 12.32 17.76
CA ASP A 161 -7.76 12.91 18.13
C ASP A 161 -8.64 13.10 16.89
N ILE A 162 -9.61 12.20 16.72
CA ILE A 162 -10.51 12.21 15.55
C ILE A 162 -11.35 13.49 15.47
N SER A 163 -11.63 14.16 16.60
CA SER A 163 -12.41 15.41 16.61
C SER A 163 -11.61 16.60 16.08
N ARG A 164 -10.27 16.47 16.07
CA ARG A 164 -9.30 17.46 15.60
C ARG A 164 -8.51 16.96 14.40
N ILE A 165 -9.02 15.97 13.68
CA ILE A 165 -8.32 15.32 12.56
C ILE A 165 -7.86 16.32 11.48
N GLY A 166 -8.64 17.39 11.28
CA GLY A 166 -8.32 18.47 10.34
C GLY A 166 -7.04 19.26 10.69
N GLU A 167 -6.53 19.16 11.92
CA GLU A 167 -5.27 19.79 12.33
C GLU A 167 -4.02 19.02 11.86
N ALA A 168 -4.16 17.75 11.44
CA ALA A 168 -3.07 16.98 10.84
C ALA A 168 -2.79 17.37 9.38
N VAL A 169 -3.73 18.07 8.74
CA VAL A 169 -3.64 18.47 7.33
C VAL A 169 -2.48 19.42 7.12
N ARG A 170 -1.65 19.13 6.11
CA ARG A 170 -0.59 20.01 5.62
C ARG A 170 -0.95 20.58 4.26
N GLY A 171 -0.62 21.86 4.06
CA GLY A 171 -0.80 22.53 2.78
C GLY A 171 0.31 22.24 1.77
N PRO A 172 0.07 22.52 0.47
CA PRO A 172 1.11 22.52 -0.56
C PRO A 172 2.29 23.42 -0.18
N GLY A 173 3.51 22.91 -0.30
CA GLY A 173 4.74 23.64 0.00
C GLY A 173 5.18 23.61 1.46
N GLU A 174 4.48 22.90 2.35
CA GLU A 174 4.98 22.60 3.70
C GLU A 174 6.04 21.49 3.72
N LEU A 175 6.05 20.66 2.67
CA LEU A 175 7.09 19.68 2.38
C LEU A 175 7.75 20.02 1.04
N ALA A 176 9.08 20.00 1.01
CA ALA A 176 9.86 20.14 -0.21
C ALA A 176 9.71 18.90 -1.11
N ALA A 177 9.74 17.73 -0.47
CA ALA A 177 9.46 16.44 -1.07
C ALA A 177 9.21 15.38 0.03
N TYR A 178 8.70 14.23 -0.39
CA TYR A 178 8.60 13.02 0.42
C TYR A 178 9.24 11.82 -0.28
N PHE A 179 10.10 11.09 0.43
CA PHE A 179 10.78 9.89 -0.07
C PHE A 179 10.37 8.66 0.72
N GLU A 180 10.03 7.60 0.00
CA GLU A 180 9.64 6.33 0.61
C GLU A 180 10.48 5.18 0.05
N LEU A 181 11.27 4.58 0.94
CA LEU A 181 11.97 3.33 0.66
C LEU A 181 11.03 2.18 1.04
N HIS A 182 10.89 1.22 0.14
CA HIS A 182 10.01 0.09 0.36
C HIS A 182 10.58 -1.18 -0.28
N ILE A 183 10.09 -2.34 0.16
CA ILE A 183 10.32 -3.59 -0.59
C ILE A 183 9.46 -3.59 -1.87
N GLU A 184 9.91 -4.27 -2.93
CA GLU A 184 9.15 -4.31 -4.19
C GLU A 184 7.77 -4.97 -4.03
N GLN A 185 7.67 -5.98 -3.15
CA GLN A 185 6.52 -6.89 -3.01
C GLN A 185 6.22 -7.72 -4.28
N GLY A 186 7.00 -7.51 -5.34
CA GLY A 186 7.00 -8.25 -6.58
C GLY A 186 8.34 -8.95 -6.81
N PRO A 187 8.43 -9.83 -7.81
CA PRO A 187 9.62 -10.65 -8.03
C PRO A 187 10.60 -10.04 -9.04
N ASN A 188 10.38 -8.83 -9.56
CA ASN A 188 11.10 -8.34 -10.74
C ASN A 188 12.58 -8.08 -10.43
N LEU A 189 12.88 -7.27 -9.40
CA LEU A 189 14.23 -6.96 -8.95
C LEU A 189 14.97 -8.21 -8.49
N TYR A 190 14.27 -9.11 -7.79
CA TYR A 190 14.85 -10.40 -7.37
C TYR A 190 15.23 -11.28 -8.57
N ARG A 191 14.37 -11.36 -9.60
CA ARG A 191 14.62 -12.17 -10.80
C ARG A 191 15.66 -11.55 -11.73
N SER A 192 15.69 -10.22 -11.84
CA SER A 192 16.67 -9.49 -12.65
C SER A 192 18.04 -9.43 -11.96
N GLY A 193 18.07 -9.56 -10.64
CA GLY A 193 19.27 -9.36 -9.83
C GLY A 193 19.63 -7.88 -9.65
N THR A 194 18.69 -6.98 -9.94
CA THR A 194 18.88 -5.53 -9.85
C THR A 194 18.63 -5.07 -8.41
N PRO A 195 19.58 -4.40 -7.74
CA PRO A 195 19.45 -4.08 -6.31
C PRO A 195 18.50 -2.93 -5.99
N ILE A 196 18.24 -2.05 -6.96
CA ILE A 196 17.43 -0.83 -6.76
C ILE A 196 16.37 -0.72 -7.85
N GLY A 197 15.13 -0.55 -7.44
CA GLY A 197 14.02 -0.17 -8.31
C GLY A 197 13.75 1.32 -8.25
N VAL A 198 13.74 1.98 -9.42
CA VAL A 198 13.27 3.37 -9.56
C VAL A 198 11.78 3.32 -9.85
N VAL A 199 10.96 3.70 -8.87
CA VAL A 199 9.51 3.61 -9.00
C VAL A 199 8.99 4.66 -9.99
N THR A 200 8.29 4.22 -11.03
CA THR A 200 7.77 5.12 -12.09
C THR A 200 6.37 5.65 -11.82
N GLY A 201 5.62 4.95 -10.97
CA GLY A 201 4.25 5.30 -10.60
C GLY A 201 3.65 4.24 -9.69
N ILE A 202 2.63 4.64 -8.94
CA ILE A 202 1.83 3.79 -8.06
C ILE A 202 0.53 3.49 -8.79
N THR A 203 0.20 2.21 -8.96
CA THR A 203 -1.01 1.81 -9.70
C THR A 203 -2.28 2.35 -9.04
N GLY A 204 -3.23 2.75 -9.89
CA GLY A 204 -4.62 2.92 -9.51
C GLY A 204 -5.27 1.54 -9.34
N ARG A 205 -6.41 1.53 -8.65
CA ARG A 205 -7.14 0.29 -8.32
C ARG A 205 -8.63 0.50 -8.49
N ALA A 206 -9.29 -0.43 -9.17
CA ALA A 206 -10.75 -0.44 -9.30
C ALA A 206 -11.29 -1.78 -8.80
N VAL A 207 -12.14 -1.74 -7.77
CA VAL A 207 -12.72 -2.93 -7.14
C VAL A 207 -14.20 -3.07 -7.52
N PHE A 208 -14.63 -4.29 -7.84
CA PHE A 208 -16.00 -4.60 -8.24
C PHE A 208 -16.51 -5.85 -7.52
N GLU A 209 -17.82 -5.88 -7.25
CA GLU A 209 -18.56 -7.10 -6.95
C GLU A 209 -19.53 -7.35 -8.10
N VAL A 210 -19.61 -8.61 -8.54
CA VAL A 210 -20.57 -9.05 -9.56
C VAL A 210 -21.49 -10.07 -8.94
N GLU A 211 -22.78 -9.74 -8.88
CA GLU A 211 -23.84 -10.63 -8.40
C GLU A 211 -24.54 -11.29 -9.58
N ILE A 212 -24.76 -12.60 -9.49
CA ILE A 212 -25.31 -13.43 -10.56
C ILE A 212 -26.49 -14.22 -10.00
N GLU A 213 -27.68 -13.94 -10.53
CA GLU A 213 -28.93 -14.59 -10.15
C GLU A 213 -29.42 -15.52 -11.26
N GLY A 214 -29.41 -16.81 -10.96
CA GLY A 214 -29.89 -17.89 -11.82
C GLY A 214 -31.15 -18.53 -11.23
N LYS A 215 -31.18 -19.87 -11.17
CA LYS A 215 -32.30 -20.60 -10.58
C LYS A 215 -31.87 -21.88 -9.90
N ALA A 216 -32.05 -21.90 -8.57
CA ALA A 216 -31.79 -23.09 -7.79
C ALA A 216 -32.74 -24.23 -8.17
N ASN A 217 -32.20 -25.43 -8.37
CA ASN A 217 -32.99 -26.62 -8.65
C ASN A 217 -32.20 -27.91 -8.33
N HIS A 218 -32.86 -29.05 -8.35
CA HIS A 218 -32.25 -30.33 -8.02
C HIS A 218 -31.29 -30.79 -9.13
N ALA A 219 -30.04 -31.10 -8.76
CA ALA A 219 -28.95 -31.39 -9.71
C ALA A 219 -29.16 -32.70 -10.50
N GLY A 220 -29.89 -33.67 -9.94
CA GLY A 220 -30.11 -34.96 -10.61
C GLY A 220 -31.29 -34.99 -11.58
N THR A 221 -32.27 -34.10 -11.40
CA THR A 221 -33.56 -34.16 -12.12
C THR A 221 -33.77 -33.02 -13.10
N THR A 222 -32.95 -31.97 -13.02
CA THR A 222 -33.01 -30.84 -13.94
C THR A 222 -32.15 -31.12 -15.18
N PRO A 223 -32.74 -31.25 -16.38
CA PRO A 223 -31.98 -31.43 -17.63
C PRO A 223 -30.99 -30.28 -17.85
N MET A 224 -29.84 -30.56 -18.46
CA MET A 224 -28.78 -29.54 -18.67
C MET A 224 -29.28 -28.33 -19.48
N SER A 225 -30.14 -28.54 -20.47
CA SER A 225 -30.70 -27.49 -21.32
C SER A 225 -31.71 -26.57 -20.63
N MET A 226 -32.08 -26.86 -19.37
CA MET A 226 -33.05 -26.05 -18.60
C MET A 226 -32.39 -25.31 -17.42
N ARG A 227 -31.07 -25.41 -17.27
CA ARG A 227 -30.37 -24.83 -16.13
C ARG A 227 -30.06 -23.37 -16.38
N ARG A 228 -30.19 -22.58 -15.31
CA ARG A 228 -29.72 -21.21 -15.17
C ARG A 228 -28.77 -21.21 -13.99
N ASP A 229 -27.57 -21.72 -14.24
CA ASP A 229 -26.61 -22.09 -13.19
C ASP A 229 -25.67 -20.90 -12.91
N ALA A 230 -25.90 -20.23 -11.79
CA ALA A 230 -25.16 -19.01 -11.45
C ALA A 230 -23.65 -19.27 -11.28
N LEU A 231 -23.27 -20.42 -10.70
CA LEU A 231 -21.87 -20.77 -10.48
C LEU A 231 -21.14 -21.10 -11.78
N VAL A 232 -21.83 -21.73 -12.75
CA VAL A 232 -21.26 -21.94 -14.09
C VAL A 232 -21.01 -20.61 -14.79
N SER A 233 -21.95 -19.66 -14.71
CA SER A 233 -21.76 -18.34 -15.30
C SER A 233 -20.60 -17.57 -14.63
N ALA A 234 -20.54 -17.59 -13.29
CA ALA A 234 -19.43 -17.02 -12.52
C ALA A 234 -18.08 -17.61 -12.96
N SER A 235 -17.99 -18.94 -13.11
CA SER A 235 -16.76 -19.62 -13.51
C SER A 235 -16.29 -19.22 -14.91
N LYS A 236 -17.21 -19.00 -15.86
CA LYS A 236 -16.87 -18.48 -17.19
C LYS A 236 -16.35 -17.04 -17.11
N LEU A 237 -16.96 -16.21 -16.28
CA LEU A 237 -16.52 -14.83 -16.06
C LEU A 237 -15.13 -14.77 -15.43
N VAL A 238 -14.83 -15.62 -14.43
CA VAL A 238 -13.48 -15.72 -13.84
C VAL A 238 -12.41 -15.93 -14.91
N LEU A 239 -12.64 -16.87 -15.83
CA LEU A 239 -11.71 -17.14 -16.93
C LEU A 239 -11.63 -15.98 -17.92
N ALA A 240 -12.75 -15.33 -18.22
CA ALA A 240 -12.77 -14.18 -19.13
C ALA A 240 -12.04 -12.96 -18.53
N ILE A 241 -12.24 -12.69 -17.24
CA ILE A 241 -11.61 -11.59 -16.50
C ILE A 241 -10.09 -11.77 -16.47
N GLN A 242 -9.60 -12.98 -16.18
CA GLN A 242 -8.15 -13.26 -16.18
C GLN A 242 -7.51 -13.02 -17.56
N LYS A 243 -8.24 -13.33 -18.65
CA LYS A 243 -7.76 -13.11 -20.03
C LYS A 243 -7.64 -11.63 -20.40
N MET A 244 -8.42 -10.74 -19.78
CA MET A 244 -8.36 -9.31 -20.06
C MET A 244 -6.96 -8.74 -19.83
N ALA A 245 -6.29 -9.14 -18.75
CA ALA A 245 -4.90 -8.76 -18.51
C ALA A 245 -3.91 -9.71 -19.20
N ALA A 246 -4.09 -11.04 -19.05
CA ALA A 246 -3.07 -12.01 -19.43
C ALA A 246 -2.90 -12.22 -20.95
N GLU A 247 -3.97 -12.04 -21.73
CA GLU A 247 -3.97 -12.29 -23.18
C GLU A 247 -4.27 -11.02 -24.00
N GLN A 248 -5.12 -10.14 -23.47
CA GLN A 248 -5.60 -8.96 -24.18
C GLN A 248 -4.88 -7.67 -23.79
N GLU A 249 -4.09 -7.70 -22.71
CA GLU A 249 -3.30 -6.56 -22.21
C GLU A 249 -4.14 -5.28 -22.03
N ILE A 250 -5.43 -5.42 -21.66
CA ILE A 250 -6.35 -4.29 -21.48
C ILE A 250 -5.95 -3.45 -20.25
N CYS A 251 -5.46 -4.13 -19.22
CA CYS A 251 -4.89 -3.54 -18.02
C CYS A 251 -3.74 -4.43 -17.53
N ARG A 252 -2.88 -3.88 -16.68
CA ARG A 252 -1.69 -4.55 -16.15
C ARG A 252 -2.03 -5.82 -15.36
N VAL A 253 -3.03 -5.78 -14.49
CA VAL A 253 -3.46 -6.94 -13.68
C VAL A 253 -4.98 -6.97 -13.57
N SER A 254 -5.55 -8.18 -13.70
CA SER A 254 -6.96 -8.48 -13.39
C SER A 254 -7.04 -9.73 -12.51
N THR A 255 -7.71 -9.61 -11.37
CA THR A 255 -7.78 -10.70 -10.38
C THR A 255 -9.21 -10.86 -9.88
N VAL A 256 -9.75 -12.09 -9.95
CA VAL A 256 -10.92 -12.47 -9.16
C VAL A 256 -10.43 -13.11 -7.88
N GLY A 257 -10.56 -12.39 -6.76
CA GLY A 257 -10.02 -12.81 -5.46
C GLY A 257 -11.03 -13.57 -4.60
N SER A 258 -12.33 -13.44 -4.88
CA SER A 258 -13.37 -14.08 -4.09
C SER A 258 -14.49 -14.66 -4.96
N ILE A 259 -15.07 -15.77 -4.50
CA ILE A 259 -16.25 -16.37 -5.11
C ILE A 259 -17.14 -16.97 -4.02
N LYS A 260 -18.45 -16.72 -4.10
CA LYS A 260 -19.46 -17.31 -3.22
C LYS A 260 -20.57 -17.90 -4.08
N ALA A 261 -21.08 -19.08 -3.70
CA ALA A 261 -22.22 -19.71 -4.35
C ALA A 261 -23.28 -20.05 -3.31
N ILE A 262 -24.55 -19.93 -3.67
CA ILE A 262 -25.68 -20.19 -2.77
C ILE A 262 -26.63 -21.21 -3.43
N PRO A 263 -27.01 -22.31 -2.74
CA PRO A 263 -26.74 -22.62 -1.33
C PRO A 263 -25.41 -23.35 -1.06
N ASN A 264 -24.51 -23.46 -2.04
CA ASN A 264 -23.25 -24.21 -1.94
C ASN A 264 -23.42 -25.71 -1.57
N ALA A 265 -24.44 -26.36 -2.13
CA ALA A 265 -24.72 -27.78 -1.88
C ALA A 265 -24.48 -28.62 -3.14
N VAL A 266 -23.75 -29.73 -3.00
CA VAL A 266 -23.31 -30.58 -4.13
C VAL A 266 -24.46 -31.12 -5.01
N ASN A 267 -25.66 -31.27 -4.45
CA ASN A 267 -26.84 -31.80 -5.13
C ASN A 267 -27.84 -30.73 -5.58
N VAL A 268 -27.46 -29.45 -5.51
CA VAL A 268 -28.29 -28.30 -5.89
C VAL A 268 -27.57 -27.48 -6.94
N ILE A 269 -28.25 -27.15 -8.03
CA ILE A 269 -27.80 -26.13 -8.99
C ILE A 269 -27.78 -24.79 -8.26
N PRO A 270 -26.65 -24.06 -8.18
CA PRO A 270 -26.61 -22.77 -7.50
C PRO A 270 -27.54 -21.76 -8.18
N GLY A 271 -28.44 -21.20 -7.38
CA GLY A 271 -29.38 -20.18 -7.82
C GLY A 271 -28.81 -18.78 -7.76
N SER A 272 -27.77 -18.56 -6.97
CA SER A 272 -27.08 -17.28 -6.83
C SER A 272 -25.58 -17.52 -6.66
N ALA A 273 -24.76 -16.63 -7.21
CA ALA A 273 -23.32 -16.59 -7.01
C ALA A 273 -22.83 -15.14 -7.03
N SER A 274 -21.74 -14.86 -6.32
CA SER A 274 -21.06 -13.57 -6.38
C SER A 274 -19.56 -13.76 -6.58
N ILE A 275 -18.93 -12.82 -7.29
CA ILE A 275 -17.48 -12.73 -7.43
C ILE A 275 -17.00 -11.33 -7.10
N GLY A 276 -15.93 -11.24 -6.30
CA GLY A 276 -15.22 -10.00 -6.04
C GLY A 276 -13.92 -9.96 -6.85
N LEU A 277 -13.70 -8.85 -7.55
CA LEU A 277 -12.55 -8.67 -8.44
C LEU A 277 -11.94 -7.28 -8.34
N GLU A 278 -10.69 -7.16 -8.78
CA GLU A 278 -10.02 -5.89 -8.94
C GLU A 278 -9.21 -5.81 -10.24
N PHE A 279 -9.04 -4.58 -10.72
CA PHE A 279 -8.09 -4.19 -11.76
C PHE A 279 -7.06 -3.23 -11.19
N ARG A 280 -5.81 -3.36 -11.64
CA ARG A 280 -4.74 -2.39 -11.33
C ARG A 280 -4.01 -1.96 -12.59
N ASP A 281 -3.74 -0.66 -12.69
CA ASP A 281 -2.92 -0.09 -13.75
C ASP A 281 -2.39 1.29 -13.34
N THR A 282 -1.25 1.70 -13.91
CA THR A 282 -0.76 3.08 -13.83
C THR A 282 -1.48 4.02 -14.79
N ASP A 283 -2.13 3.48 -15.82
CA ASP A 283 -2.95 4.22 -16.78
C ASP A 283 -4.44 4.17 -16.41
N MET A 284 -5.03 5.33 -16.17
CA MET A 284 -6.46 5.43 -15.85
C MET A 284 -7.36 5.14 -17.04
N GLU A 285 -6.89 5.34 -18.27
CA GLU A 285 -7.62 4.94 -19.48
C GLU A 285 -7.69 3.42 -19.61
N ALA A 286 -6.62 2.71 -19.26
CA ALA A 286 -6.60 1.25 -19.19
C ALA A 286 -7.58 0.69 -18.15
N LEU A 287 -7.65 1.30 -16.95
CA LEU A 287 -8.65 0.93 -15.94
C LEU A 287 -10.09 1.19 -16.43
N ALA A 288 -10.33 2.30 -17.12
CA ALA A 288 -11.64 2.60 -17.70
C ALA A 288 -12.00 1.61 -18.82
N ALA A 289 -11.03 1.20 -19.64
CA ALA A 289 -11.20 0.18 -20.67
C ALA A 289 -11.51 -1.20 -20.06
N ALA A 290 -10.82 -1.57 -18.97
CA ALA A 290 -11.09 -2.80 -18.23
C ALA A 290 -12.51 -2.81 -17.64
N GLU A 291 -12.97 -1.70 -17.05
CA GLU A 291 -14.36 -1.59 -16.58
C GLU A 291 -15.38 -1.75 -17.73
N GLN A 292 -15.12 -1.11 -18.87
CA GLN A 292 -16.00 -1.24 -20.04
C GLN A 292 -16.05 -2.68 -20.54
N GLU A 293 -14.90 -3.36 -20.61
CA GLU A 293 -14.81 -4.75 -21.03
C GLU A 293 -15.50 -5.68 -20.05
N LEU A 294 -15.33 -5.48 -18.73
CA LEU A 294 -16.05 -6.21 -17.69
C LEU A 294 -17.56 -6.14 -17.93
N ARG A 295 -18.09 -4.93 -18.11
CA ARG A 295 -19.52 -4.72 -18.39
C ARG A 295 -19.96 -5.39 -19.70
N ARG A 296 -19.10 -5.42 -20.71
CA ARG A 296 -19.38 -6.09 -21.97
C ARG A 296 -19.47 -7.61 -21.80
N ILE A 297 -18.51 -8.23 -21.11
CA ILE A 297 -18.49 -9.69 -20.91
C ILE A 297 -19.62 -10.17 -19.99
N THR A 298 -19.98 -9.39 -18.96
CA THR A 298 -21.10 -9.73 -18.07
C THR A 298 -22.44 -9.62 -18.79
N ASN A 299 -22.67 -8.56 -19.57
CA ASN A 299 -23.87 -8.45 -20.40
C ASN A 299 -24.00 -9.62 -21.40
N GLN A 300 -22.89 -10.07 -21.98
CA GLN A 300 -22.89 -11.21 -22.89
C GLN A 300 -23.18 -12.53 -22.16
N ALA A 301 -22.65 -12.71 -20.95
CA ALA A 301 -22.90 -13.88 -20.12
C ALA A 301 -24.36 -13.97 -19.67
N ALA A 302 -24.96 -12.84 -19.25
CA ALA A 302 -26.37 -12.77 -18.85
C ALA A 302 -27.31 -13.32 -19.94
N VAL A 303 -27.08 -12.93 -21.20
CA VAL A 303 -27.87 -13.43 -22.34
C VAL A 303 -27.59 -14.90 -22.65
N ASN A 304 -26.32 -15.30 -22.69
CA ASN A 304 -25.94 -16.66 -23.11
C ASN A 304 -26.32 -17.72 -22.09
N ASP A 305 -26.28 -17.39 -20.80
CA ASP A 305 -26.51 -18.30 -19.70
C ASP A 305 -27.94 -18.18 -19.12
N GLU A 306 -28.75 -17.25 -19.64
CA GLU A 306 -30.10 -16.92 -19.17
C GLU A 306 -30.16 -16.63 -17.65
N VAL A 307 -29.21 -15.81 -17.17
CA VAL A 307 -29.10 -15.36 -15.78
C VAL A 307 -29.17 -13.83 -15.72
N ASP A 308 -29.55 -13.29 -14.57
CA ASP A 308 -29.48 -11.86 -14.28
C ASP A 308 -28.12 -11.55 -13.65
N ILE A 309 -27.44 -10.49 -14.08
CA ILE A 309 -26.10 -10.12 -13.57
C ILE A 309 -26.09 -8.63 -13.24
N GLU A 310 -25.65 -8.29 -12.03
CA GLU A 310 -25.41 -6.93 -11.58
C GLU A 310 -23.92 -6.70 -11.33
N VAL A 311 -23.39 -5.56 -11.77
CA VAL A 311 -21.99 -5.16 -11.55
C VAL A 311 -21.97 -3.90 -10.70
N GLN A 312 -21.51 -4.03 -9.47
CA GLN A 312 -21.35 -2.93 -8.53
C GLN A 312 -19.89 -2.50 -8.49
N ARG A 313 -19.64 -1.20 -8.63
CA ARG A 313 -18.31 -0.62 -8.44
C ARG A 313 -18.19 -0.18 -6.99
N HIS A 314 -17.15 -0.64 -6.32
CA HIS A 314 -16.78 -0.20 -4.98
C HIS A 314 -15.74 0.91 -5.06
N ARG A 315 -14.70 0.80 -4.22
CA ARG A 315 -13.65 1.80 -4.08
C ARG A 315 -12.82 1.90 -5.35
N PHE A 316 -12.48 3.13 -5.68
CA PHE A 316 -11.64 3.48 -6.80
C PHE A 316 -10.48 4.34 -6.29
N THR A 317 -9.28 4.00 -6.73
CA THR A 317 -8.05 4.70 -6.39
C THR A 317 -7.40 5.17 -7.68
N THR A 318 -7.06 6.45 -7.76
CA THR A 318 -6.36 7.02 -8.90
C THR A 318 -4.88 6.65 -8.87
N ALA A 319 -4.31 6.31 -10.03
CA ALA A 319 -2.88 6.11 -10.17
C ALA A 319 -2.11 7.41 -9.90
N VAL A 320 -0.91 7.27 -9.34
CA VAL A 320 -0.02 8.40 -9.06
C VAL A 320 1.27 8.21 -9.83
N PRO A 321 1.52 8.98 -10.90
CA PRO A 321 2.82 8.95 -11.58
C PRO A 321 3.89 9.59 -10.70
N ILE A 322 5.06 8.98 -10.62
CA ILE A 322 6.25 9.63 -10.06
C ILE A 322 6.82 10.51 -11.17
N THR A 323 7.11 11.79 -10.91
CA THR A 323 7.54 12.70 -11.98
C THR A 323 8.93 12.30 -12.51
N PRO A 324 9.24 12.58 -13.80
CA PRO A 324 10.55 12.27 -14.36
C PRO A 324 11.73 12.86 -13.57
N GLU A 325 11.54 14.04 -12.97
CA GLU A 325 12.55 14.70 -12.14
C GLU A 325 12.84 13.90 -10.86
N MET A 326 11.80 13.37 -10.22
CA MET A 326 11.93 12.55 -9.01
C MET A 326 12.50 11.17 -9.32
N GLN A 327 12.11 10.56 -10.45
CA GLN A 327 12.74 9.33 -10.93
C GLN A 327 14.24 9.54 -11.21
N ALA A 328 14.60 10.65 -11.85
CA ALA A 328 15.99 10.99 -12.16
C ALA A 328 16.84 11.15 -10.89
N LEU A 329 16.29 11.78 -9.84
CA LEU A 329 16.97 11.88 -8.55
C LEU A 329 17.27 10.50 -7.94
N VAL A 330 16.33 9.56 -8.00
CA VAL A 330 16.55 8.19 -7.47
C VAL A 330 17.58 7.44 -8.30
N SER A 331 17.49 7.49 -9.64
CA SER A 331 18.47 6.82 -10.50
C SER A 331 19.88 7.38 -10.29
N GLU A 332 20.01 8.70 -10.15
CA GLU A 332 21.29 9.34 -9.89
C GLU A 332 21.84 8.96 -8.50
N ALA A 333 20.98 8.89 -7.48
CA ALA A 333 21.37 8.43 -6.15
C ALA A 333 21.91 6.98 -6.19
N ALA A 334 21.25 6.10 -6.94
CA ALA A 334 21.71 4.73 -7.14
C ALA A 334 23.06 4.67 -7.87
N GLU A 335 23.24 5.48 -8.92
CA GLU A 335 24.48 5.58 -9.68
C GLU A 335 25.65 6.11 -8.84
N ASN A 336 25.42 7.12 -8.00
CA ASN A 336 26.40 7.66 -7.05
C ASN A 336 26.82 6.61 -6.01
N CYS A 337 25.90 5.71 -5.65
CA CYS A 337 26.19 4.56 -4.79
C CYS A 337 26.87 3.40 -5.53
N GLY A 338 27.06 3.49 -6.86
CA GLY A 338 27.64 2.43 -7.69
C GLY A 338 26.72 1.24 -7.90
N MET A 339 25.41 1.42 -7.75
CA MET A 339 24.40 0.36 -7.83
C MET A 339 23.69 0.38 -9.18
N ALA A 340 23.40 -0.81 -9.70
CA ALA A 340 22.52 -0.95 -10.86
C ALA A 340 21.07 -0.66 -10.45
N TRP A 341 20.29 -0.13 -11.39
CA TRP A 341 18.88 0.17 -11.16
C TRP A 341 18.04 -0.16 -12.39
N GLU A 342 16.74 -0.40 -12.17
CA GLU A 342 15.77 -0.55 -13.26
C GLU A 342 14.46 0.19 -12.93
N PRO A 343 13.76 0.74 -13.94
CA PRO A 343 12.49 1.41 -13.73
C PRO A 343 11.34 0.39 -13.67
N LEU A 344 10.45 0.55 -12.70
CA LEU A 344 9.26 -0.30 -12.54
C LEU A 344 8.14 0.45 -11.81
N PRO A 345 6.86 0.16 -12.08
CA PRO A 345 5.78 0.74 -11.28
C PRO A 345 5.54 -0.08 -10.01
N SER A 346 5.02 0.56 -8.96
CA SER A 346 4.45 -0.15 -7.82
C SER A 346 3.07 -0.73 -8.16
N GLY A 347 2.94 -2.04 -8.02
CA GLY A 347 1.66 -2.75 -8.11
C GLY A 347 0.82 -2.64 -6.83
N ALA A 348 1.41 -2.17 -5.73
CA ALA A 348 0.76 -1.96 -4.45
C ALA A 348 0.42 -0.48 -4.24
N GLY A 349 -0.39 -0.22 -3.21
CA GLY A 349 -0.61 1.13 -2.71
C GLY A 349 0.44 1.45 -1.64
N HIS A 350 0.72 2.73 -1.42
CA HIS A 350 1.66 3.21 -0.39
C HIS A 350 1.24 4.60 0.10
N ASP A 351 1.75 5.03 1.24
CA ASP A 351 1.52 6.38 1.78
C ASP A 351 1.94 7.49 0.80
N ALA A 352 3.01 7.28 0.03
CA ALA A 352 3.43 8.17 -1.06
C ALA A 352 2.27 8.55 -2.01
N GLN A 353 1.28 7.66 -2.19
CA GLN A 353 0.13 7.94 -3.04
C GLN A 353 -0.74 9.09 -2.50
N ALA A 354 -0.94 9.15 -1.19
CA ALA A 354 -1.68 10.26 -0.57
C ALA A 354 -0.84 11.54 -0.56
N ILE A 355 0.45 11.43 -0.20
CA ILE A 355 1.36 12.57 -0.07
C ILE A 355 1.66 13.25 -1.42
N ALA A 356 1.58 12.52 -2.54
CA ALA A 356 1.72 13.08 -3.88
C ALA A 356 0.72 14.20 -4.21
N SER A 357 -0.39 14.31 -3.46
CA SER A 357 -1.36 15.41 -3.63
C SER A 357 -0.89 16.74 -3.03
N ILE A 358 0.12 16.74 -2.14
CA ILE A 358 0.61 17.93 -1.43
C ILE A 358 2.11 18.19 -1.62
N ALA A 359 2.88 17.22 -2.10
CA ALA A 359 4.33 17.35 -2.30
C ALA A 359 4.85 16.46 -3.45
N PRO A 360 6.00 16.81 -4.06
CA PRO A 360 6.75 15.88 -4.92
C PRO A 360 7.13 14.62 -4.16
N VAL A 361 6.93 13.45 -4.77
CA VAL A 361 7.25 12.15 -4.16
C VAL A 361 8.27 11.38 -4.99
N ALA A 362 9.14 10.63 -4.31
CA ALA A 362 9.98 9.61 -4.93
C ALA A 362 9.90 8.32 -4.11
N MET A 363 9.97 7.18 -4.79
CA MET A 363 10.05 5.88 -4.13
C MET A 363 11.24 5.08 -4.62
N ILE A 364 11.82 4.33 -3.69
CA ILE A 364 12.94 3.42 -3.91
C ILE A 364 12.45 2.02 -3.58
N PHE A 365 12.63 1.07 -4.48
CA PHE A 365 12.37 -0.34 -4.21
C PHE A 365 13.65 -1.13 -4.00
N VAL A 366 13.60 -2.11 -3.09
CA VAL A 366 14.61 -3.16 -2.94
C VAL A 366 14.00 -4.55 -3.24
N PRO A 367 14.81 -5.54 -3.64
CA PRO A 367 14.33 -6.88 -3.92
C PRO A 367 13.53 -7.53 -2.78
N SER A 368 12.42 -8.16 -3.14
CA SER A 368 11.70 -9.14 -2.30
C SER A 368 12.02 -10.56 -2.81
N VAL A 369 12.56 -11.43 -1.97
CA VAL A 369 12.91 -12.81 -2.37
C VAL A 369 11.67 -13.54 -2.87
N ASP A 370 11.77 -14.09 -4.08
CA ASP A 370 10.67 -14.71 -4.85
C ASP A 370 9.43 -13.82 -5.08
N GLY A 371 9.50 -12.53 -4.72
CA GLY A 371 8.38 -11.60 -4.77
C GLY A 371 7.28 -11.91 -3.75
N ILE A 372 7.64 -12.51 -2.62
CA ILE A 372 6.69 -12.83 -1.54
C ILE A 372 6.56 -11.61 -0.60
N SER A 373 5.32 -11.22 -0.32
CA SER A 373 4.96 -10.19 0.67
C SER A 373 3.57 -10.48 1.24
N HIS A 374 3.13 -9.73 2.27
CA HIS A 374 1.89 -10.00 3.05
C HIS A 374 1.84 -11.45 3.56
N SER A 375 3.00 -11.98 3.93
CA SER A 375 3.22 -13.38 4.29
C SER A 375 4.38 -13.49 5.28
N SER A 376 4.32 -14.48 6.16
CA SER A 376 5.41 -14.85 7.06
C SER A 376 6.71 -15.22 6.35
N GLU A 377 6.63 -15.57 5.07
CA GLU A 377 7.78 -15.92 4.22
C GLU A 377 8.44 -14.70 3.55
N GLU A 378 7.88 -13.49 3.74
CA GLU A 378 8.47 -12.25 3.22
C GLU A 378 9.92 -12.07 3.70
N TYR A 379 10.80 -11.82 2.75
CA TYR A 379 12.21 -11.65 3.04
C TYR A 379 12.91 -10.74 2.03
N SER A 380 13.61 -9.73 2.56
CA SER A 380 14.65 -8.98 1.86
C SER A 380 15.98 -9.20 2.58
N THR A 381 17.06 -9.34 1.82
CA THR A 381 18.36 -9.64 2.42
C THR A 381 18.86 -8.43 3.22
N PRO A 382 19.70 -8.65 4.26
CA PRO A 382 20.34 -7.56 4.99
C PRO A 382 21.13 -6.59 4.10
N GLU A 383 21.69 -7.08 3.00
CA GLU A 383 22.43 -6.30 2.01
C GLU A 383 21.49 -5.44 1.16
N ASP A 384 20.40 -6.01 0.65
CA ASP A 384 19.39 -5.26 -0.13
C ASP A 384 18.76 -4.14 0.71
N CYS A 385 18.43 -4.42 1.97
CA CYS A 385 17.93 -3.41 2.88
C CYS A 385 18.94 -2.27 3.06
N ALA A 386 20.22 -2.61 3.27
CA ALA A 386 21.30 -1.61 3.41
C ALA A 386 21.52 -0.80 2.12
N ASN A 387 21.41 -1.44 0.95
CA ASN A 387 21.50 -0.77 -0.34
C ASN A 387 20.39 0.28 -0.49
N GLY A 388 19.15 -0.08 -0.18
CA GLY A 388 18.02 0.85 -0.19
C GLY A 388 18.22 2.04 0.75
N ALA A 389 18.68 1.80 1.98
CA ALA A 389 18.95 2.87 2.95
C ALA A 389 20.09 3.80 2.50
N GLN A 390 21.13 3.25 1.87
CA GLN A 390 22.23 4.03 1.32
C GLN A 390 21.78 4.92 0.16
N VAL A 391 20.92 4.41 -0.73
CA VAL A 391 20.31 5.21 -1.81
C VAL A 391 19.36 6.28 -1.24
N LEU A 392 18.62 5.97 -0.17
CA LEU A 392 17.76 6.96 0.50
C LEU A 392 18.59 8.12 1.09
N LEU A 393 19.74 7.84 1.71
CA LEU A 393 20.68 8.86 2.18
C LEU A 393 21.17 9.74 1.02
N GLU A 394 21.64 9.13 -0.06
CA GLU A 394 22.17 9.87 -1.21
C GLU A 394 21.08 10.72 -1.89
N LEU A 395 19.87 10.17 -2.02
CA LEU A 395 18.69 10.89 -2.52
C LEU A 395 18.38 12.13 -1.67
N LEU A 396 18.41 12.00 -0.35
CA LEU A 396 18.25 13.13 0.56
C LEU A 396 19.31 14.21 0.33
N LEU A 397 20.58 13.83 0.18
CA LEU A 397 21.67 14.78 -0.05
C LEU A 397 21.54 15.50 -1.40
N LEU A 398 21.18 14.77 -2.46
CA LEU A 398 20.93 15.37 -3.78
C LEU A 398 19.76 16.36 -3.75
N ALA A 399 18.67 16.00 -3.07
CA ALA A 399 17.51 16.86 -2.93
C ALA A 399 17.80 18.10 -2.08
N ASP A 400 18.54 17.95 -0.97
CA ASP A 400 18.91 19.07 -0.10
C ASP A 400 19.75 20.14 -0.82
N ASP A 401 20.60 19.74 -1.75
CA ASP A 401 21.39 20.65 -2.58
C ASP A 401 20.53 21.37 -3.64
N ARG A 402 19.57 20.66 -4.22
CA ARG A 402 18.82 21.12 -5.41
C ARG A 402 17.55 21.90 -5.13
N PHE A 403 16.91 21.68 -3.98
CA PHE A 403 15.65 22.34 -3.63
C PHE A 403 15.84 23.71 -2.98
#